data_AF-A0A7V4H0F5-F1
#
_entry.id   AF-A0A7V4H0F5-F1
#
_cell.length_a   1.000
_cell.length_b   1.000
_cell.length_c   1.000
_cell.angle_alpha   90.00
_cell.angle_beta   90.00
_cell.angle_gamma   90.00
#
_symmetry.space_group_name_H-M   'P 1'
#
loop_
_entity.id
_entity.type
_entity.pdbx_description
1 polymer ?
#
loop_
_entity_poly.entity_id
_entity_poly.type
_entity_poly.pdbx_seq_one_letter_code
_entity_poly.pdbx_strand_id
1 'polypeptide(L)'
;MKLVHRLRQPTLLLAGFLAAQLAALAAEAPPLPPLPPAPPPVQPRTNRVTFVRPQSNFVTVRTNLPTAAPHNPTAPAFRPAQRSPLPPNRPPPLLARPPEQLPPLTPPPSDPTVVPSLVPAPAHNPGVAVVPAPGMVPNIRAAVVTPPKQETVLAWDGLVKEETLKPGVTSGHFTFTFTNTAPEEVVIHFVRSSCGCTMTKLPPLPWRVPPGGTGSFDVELDARGKSGVVTKTVTLETSAGYRYLTVRVAIPAAGGSVMAAAERSRNLQIALADRQAVLKGDCAVCHVTPGIGKMGAELYEAVCGVCHEAEHRASMVPNLRALSRPLSADEWRRIIRSGKKDSLMPAFAANEDGFMTDAQIESLVQYLTGPFRTSAPPGTVPYAPRPALPTE
;
A
#
# COMPACT_ATOMS: atom_id res chain seq x y z
N MET A 1 -56.15 -65.47 -7.80
CA MET A 1 -57.12 -65.30 -8.90
C MET A 1 -56.65 -64.18 -9.85
N LYS A 2 -57.27 -64.09 -11.05
CA LYS A 2 -57.60 -62.91 -11.90
C LYS A 2 -57.16 -61.50 -11.43
N LEU A 3 -56.86 -60.47 -12.23
CA LEU A 3 -56.69 -60.14 -13.69
C LEU A 3 -56.27 -58.63 -13.73
N VAL A 4 -55.61 -57.97 -14.71
CA VAL A 4 -54.77 -58.35 -15.88
C VAL A 4 -54.06 -57.08 -16.47
N HIS A 5 -53.14 -57.26 -17.43
CA HIS A 5 -52.54 -56.30 -18.40
C HIS A 5 -52.68 -54.75 -18.26
N ARG A 6 -51.55 -54.06 -18.54
CA ARG A 6 -51.31 -53.44 -19.87
C ARG A 6 -49.81 -53.32 -20.20
N LEU A 7 -49.49 -53.05 -21.46
CA LEU A 7 -48.18 -53.18 -22.09
C LEU A 7 -47.80 -51.94 -22.91
N ARG A 8 -46.49 -51.84 -23.21
CA ARG A 8 -45.86 -51.21 -24.39
C ARG A 8 -45.81 -49.67 -24.52
N GLN A 9 -44.58 -49.17 -24.69
CA GLN A 9 -44.25 -48.02 -25.53
C GLN A 9 -44.50 -48.36 -27.03
N PRO A 10 -44.52 -47.37 -27.94
CA PRO A 10 -43.29 -47.16 -28.72
C PRO A 10 -42.96 -45.69 -29.05
N THR A 11 -41.84 -45.51 -29.75
CA THR A 11 -41.15 -44.26 -30.13
C THR A 11 -41.69 -43.61 -31.42
N LEU A 12 -41.14 -42.43 -31.75
CA LEU A 12 -41.13 -41.70 -33.04
C LEU A 12 -42.28 -40.73 -33.34
N LEU A 13 -41.94 -39.77 -34.24
CA LEU A 13 -42.61 -38.50 -34.54
C LEU A 13 -42.51 -37.49 -33.37
N LEU A 14 -42.02 -36.26 -33.55
CA LEU A 14 -41.85 -35.47 -34.78
C LEU A 14 -40.43 -34.88 -34.89
N ALA A 15 -39.74 -35.12 -36.02
CA ALA A 15 -38.60 -34.32 -36.44
C ALA A 15 -39.10 -33.32 -37.49
N GLY A 16 -39.10 -32.01 -37.19
CA GLY A 16 -39.79 -31.05 -38.06
C GLY A 16 -39.88 -29.61 -37.59
N PHE A 17 -38.87 -29.08 -36.88
CA PHE A 17 -38.71 -27.62 -36.69
C PHE A 17 -37.23 -27.23 -36.60
N LEU A 18 -36.54 -27.36 -37.74
CA LEU A 18 -35.28 -26.67 -38.03
C LEU A 18 -35.52 -25.77 -39.25
N ALA A 19 -34.76 -24.67 -39.36
CA ALA A 19 -34.83 -23.67 -40.44
C ALA A 19 -36.08 -22.76 -40.47
N ALA A 20 -36.27 -21.95 -39.42
CA ALA A 20 -37.22 -20.80 -39.46
C ALA A 20 -36.86 -19.61 -38.54
N GLN A 21 -35.57 -19.28 -38.32
CA GLN A 21 -35.12 -17.94 -37.89
C GLN A 21 -33.58 -17.82 -37.98
N LEU A 22 -33.08 -17.28 -39.10
CA LEU A 22 -31.66 -16.98 -39.30
C LEU A 22 -31.50 -15.74 -40.19
N ALA A 23 -32.06 -14.62 -39.74
CA ALA A 23 -31.93 -13.29 -40.31
C ALA A 23 -32.35 -12.23 -39.27
N ALA A 24 -31.73 -11.04 -39.29
CA ALA A 24 -31.93 -9.91 -38.36
C ALA A 24 -31.51 -10.22 -36.89
N LEU A 25 -30.51 -9.59 -36.27
CA LEU A 25 -29.90 -8.26 -36.46
C LEU A 25 -28.37 -8.34 -36.59
N ALA A 26 -27.79 -7.70 -37.61
CA ALA A 26 -26.47 -7.11 -37.50
C ALA A 26 -26.67 -5.66 -37.06
N ALA A 27 -26.28 -5.32 -35.83
CA ALA A 27 -26.39 -3.98 -35.27
C ALA A 27 -24.99 -3.38 -35.11
N GLU A 28 -24.76 -2.23 -35.73
CA GLU A 28 -23.48 -1.53 -35.71
C GLU A 28 -23.07 -1.18 -34.27
N ALA A 29 -21.81 -1.43 -33.90
CA ALA A 29 -21.31 -1.00 -32.59
C ALA A 29 -21.26 0.55 -32.55
N PRO A 30 -21.80 1.20 -31.50
CA PRO A 30 -21.79 2.66 -31.43
C PRO A 30 -20.34 3.19 -31.38
N PRO A 31 -20.04 4.30 -32.08
CA PRO A 31 -18.69 4.84 -32.13
C PRO A 31 -18.22 5.27 -30.74
N LEU A 32 -16.95 4.98 -30.43
CA LEU A 32 -16.33 5.35 -29.16
C LEU A 32 -16.35 6.88 -28.96
N PRO A 33 -16.56 7.37 -27.73
CA PRO A 33 -16.55 8.81 -27.45
C PRO A 33 -15.16 9.40 -27.76
N PRO A 34 -15.08 10.66 -28.23
CA PRO A 34 -13.81 11.30 -28.54
C PRO A 34 -12.93 11.42 -27.29
N LEU A 35 -11.63 11.17 -27.47
CA LEU A 35 -10.64 11.31 -26.40
C LEU A 35 -10.58 12.77 -25.91
N PRO A 36 -10.36 13.01 -24.61
CA PRO A 36 -10.21 14.36 -24.08
C PRO A 36 -8.99 15.06 -24.70
N PRO A 37 -9.02 16.39 -24.86
CA PRO A 37 -7.90 17.13 -25.44
C PRO A 37 -6.64 16.98 -24.58
N ALA A 38 -5.50 16.79 -25.23
CA ALA A 38 -4.22 16.68 -24.54
C ALA A 38 -3.90 17.98 -23.76
N PRO A 39 -3.34 17.87 -22.54
CA PRO A 39 -2.97 19.05 -21.75
C PRO A 39 -1.88 19.87 -22.46
N PRO A 40 -1.90 21.21 -22.36
CA PRO A 40 -0.91 22.06 -23.01
C PRO A 40 0.50 21.81 -22.46
N PRO A 41 1.56 21.91 -23.29
CA PRO A 41 2.92 21.65 -22.87
C PRO A 41 3.37 22.65 -21.79
N VAL A 42 3.81 22.12 -20.65
CA VAL A 42 4.32 22.94 -19.52
C VAL A 42 5.63 23.60 -19.93
N GLN A 43 5.62 24.91 -20.13
CA GLN A 43 6.83 25.67 -20.42
C GLN A 43 7.76 25.70 -19.18
N PRO A 44 9.07 25.48 -19.35
CA PRO A 44 10.02 25.55 -18.25
C PRO A 44 10.14 27.00 -17.74
N ARG A 45 9.89 27.21 -16.44
CA ARG A 45 10.04 28.54 -15.81
C ARG A 45 11.50 28.98 -15.77
N THR A 46 11.90 29.82 -16.72
CA THR A 46 13.21 30.49 -16.72
C THR A 46 13.29 31.50 -15.57
N ASN A 47 14.00 31.15 -14.50
CA ASN A 47 14.02 31.92 -13.25
C ASN A 47 14.93 33.17 -13.35
N ARG A 48 14.50 34.21 -14.08
CA ARG A 48 15.26 35.45 -14.28
C ARG A 48 15.10 36.42 -13.11
N VAL A 49 15.86 36.18 -12.04
CA VAL A 49 16.00 37.12 -10.91
C VAL A 49 16.44 38.49 -11.42
N THR A 50 15.60 39.50 -11.20
CA THR A 50 15.88 40.90 -11.57
C THR A 50 16.08 41.71 -10.30
N PHE A 51 17.30 42.18 -10.06
CA PHE A 51 17.66 42.93 -8.84
C PHE A 51 17.01 44.32 -8.85
N VAL A 52 16.06 44.56 -7.94
CA VAL A 52 15.50 45.89 -7.67
C VAL A 52 16.21 46.49 -6.46
N ARG A 53 16.89 47.63 -6.67
CA ARG A 53 17.48 48.43 -5.58
C ARG A 53 16.36 49.13 -4.78
N PRO A 54 16.30 49.03 -3.45
CA PRO A 54 15.47 49.92 -2.66
C PRO A 54 16.07 51.34 -2.64
N GLN A 55 15.26 52.35 -2.93
CA GLN A 55 15.60 53.75 -2.68
C GLN A 55 15.02 54.19 -1.33
N SER A 56 15.87 54.72 -0.46
CA SER A 56 15.48 55.19 0.88
C SER A 56 15.06 56.67 0.85
N ASN A 57 13.76 56.92 0.80
CA ASN A 57 13.19 58.26 0.93
C ASN A 57 13.27 58.75 2.39
N PHE A 58 14.24 59.61 2.67
CA PHE A 58 14.25 60.43 3.89
C PHE A 58 13.15 61.50 3.82
N VAL A 59 12.30 61.56 4.84
CA VAL A 59 11.38 62.68 5.06
C VAL A 59 11.75 63.38 6.37
N THR A 60 12.22 64.61 6.28
CA THR A 60 12.62 65.43 7.43
C THR A 60 11.38 66.02 8.11
N VAL A 61 11.06 65.53 9.31
CA VAL A 61 10.08 66.18 10.20
C VAL A 61 10.86 66.99 11.26
N ARG A 62 10.51 68.27 11.42
CA ARG A 62 11.16 69.16 12.38
C ARG A 62 10.68 68.91 13.81
N THR A 63 11.58 69.19 14.75
CA THR A 63 11.36 69.23 16.21
C THR A 63 10.29 70.24 16.63
N ASN A 64 9.60 69.95 17.73
CA ASN A 64 9.39 70.91 18.83
C ASN A 64 9.05 70.18 20.14
N LEU A 65 9.47 70.74 21.27
CA LEU A 65 9.34 70.18 22.62
C LEU A 65 9.26 71.32 23.66
N PRO A 66 8.36 71.20 24.65
CA PRO A 66 8.54 71.77 25.99
C PRO A 66 8.47 70.65 27.06
N THR A 67 8.92 70.76 28.32
CA THR A 67 9.88 71.60 29.06
C THR A 67 9.85 71.02 30.50
N ALA A 68 11.01 70.66 31.03
CA ALA A 68 11.38 70.28 32.41
C ALA A 68 10.37 70.22 33.59
N ALA A 69 10.46 69.13 34.37
CA ALA A 69 10.35 69.05 35.84
C ALA A 69 11.06 67.74 36.35
N PRO A 70 11.52 67.62 37.63
CA PRO A 70 12.92 67.18 37.82
C PRO A 70 13.25 66.07 38.86
N HIS A 71 14.51 65.62 38.80
CA HIS A 71 15.39 65.00 39.83
C HIS A 71 14.96 63.74 40.64
N ASN A 72 15.75 62.67 40.50
CA ASN A 72 16.47 62.03 41.63
C ASN A 72 17.71 61.25 41.10
N PRO A 73 18.91 61.25 41.75
CA PRO A 73 20.13 60.68 41.14
C PRO A 73 20.81 59.52 41.92
N THR A 74 21.06 58.39 41.25
CA THR A 74 22.05 57.39 41.73
C THR A 74 22.78 56.71 40.57
N ALA A 75 24.03 57.10 40.30
CA ALA A 75 24.97 56.33 39.47
C ALA A 75 26.44 56.78 39.67
N PRO A 76 27.37 55.87 40.03
CA PRO A 76 28.79 56.00 39.73
C PRO A 76 29.09 55.33 38.39
N ALA A 77 29.41 56.08 37.33
CA ALA A 77 30.73 56.66 37.04
C ALA A 77 31.66 55.71 36.24
N PHE A 78 31.48 55.71 34.91
CA PHE A 78 32.50 55.22 33.98
C PHE A 78 33.76 56.11 34.04
N ARG A 79 34.94 55.52 33.87
CA ARG A 79 36.18 56.23 33.52
C ARG A 79 36.86 55.60 32.29
N PRO A 80 37.64 56.38 31.51
CA PRO A 80 37.99 56.01 30.14
C PRO A 80 39.17 55.04 30.04
N ALA A 81 39.23 54.31 28.91
CA ALA A 81 40.32 53.41 28.59
C ALA A 81 41.63 54.17 28.28
N GLN A 82 42.74 53.70 28.85
CA GLN A 82 44.09 54.04 28.40
C GLN A 82 44.56 52.98 27.39
N ARG A 83 45.20 53.41 26.29
CA ARG A 83 45.87 52.50 25.35
C ARG A 83 47.34 52.38 25.72
N SER A 84 47.82 51.15 25.89
CA SER A 84 49.26 50.83 25.89
C SER A 84 49.69 50.27 24.53
N PRO A 85 50.95 50.44 24.09
CA PRO A 85 51.41 49.97 22.79
C PRO A 85 51.51 48.43 22.70
N LEU A 86 51.36 47.89 21.49
CA LEU A 86 51.65 46.48 21.18
C LEU A 86 53.16 46.28 20.93
N PRO A 87 53.79 45.23 21.49
CA PRO A 87 55.15 44.83 21.11
C PRO A 87 55.17 44.14 19.72
N PRO A 88 56.33 44.07 19.05
CA PRO A 88 56.43 43.54 17.69
C PRO A 88 56.24 42.02 17.61
N ASN A 89 55.75 41.59 16.45
CA ASN A 89 55.30 40.23 16.16
C ASN A 89 56.48 39.24 16.02
N ARG A 90 56.40 38.06 16.64
CA ARG A 90 57.36 36.95 16.45
C ARG A 90 56.59 35.66 16.12
N PRO A 91 56.89 34.97 15.01
CA PRO A 91 56.12 33.79 14.61
C PRO A 91 56.35 32.60 15.57
N PRO A 92 55.29 31.86 15.94
CA PRO A 92 55.41 30.58 16.64
C PRO A 92 55.91 29.46 15.69
N PRO A 93 56.43 28.33 16.22
CA PRO A 93 56.90 27.21 15.40
C PRO A 93 55.75 26.48 14.69
N LEU A 94 56.07 25.85 13.56
CA LEU A 94 55.14 25.02 12.79
C LEU A 94 54.74 23.75 13.57
N LEU A 95 53.52 23.74 14.11
CA LEU A 95 52.86 22.52 14.55
C LEU A 95 52.24 21.80 13.34
N ALA A 96 52.25 20.47 13.37
CA ALA A 96 51.75 19.64 12.26
C ALA A 96 50.23 19.81 12.03
N ARG A 97 49.80 19.72 10.77
CA ARG A 97 48.38 19.81 10.39
C ARG A 97 47.59 18.62 10.97
N PRO A 98 46.48 18.84 11.68
CA PRO A 98 45.48 17.79 11.91
C PRO A 98 44.95 17.23 10.58
N PRO A 99 44.46 15.99 10.54
CA PRO A 99 43.84 15.44 9.34
C PRO A 99 42.59 16.23 8.94
N GLU A 100 42.37 16.37 7.65
CA GLU A 100 41.32 17.21 7.09
C GLU A 100 39.95 16.55 7.25
N GLN A 101 39.11 17.12 8.13
CA GLN A 101 37.79 16.57 8.44
C GLN A 101 36.80 16.95 7.32
N LEU A 102 36.41 15.96 6.52
CA LEU A 102 35.44 16.12 5.43
C LEU A 102 34.13 16.76 5.94
N PRO A 103 33.51 17.67 5.17
CA PRO A 103 32.23 18.26 5.55
C PRO A 103 31.13 17.18 5.61
N PRO A 104 30.18 17.28 6.56
CA PRO A 104 29.09 16.32 6.66
C PRO A 104 28.21 16.37 5.42
N LEU A 105 28.09 15.23 4.72
CA LEU A 105 27.15 15.09 3.61
C LEU A 105 25.72 15.18 4.14
N THR A 106 25.04 16.29 3.84
CA THR A 106 23.60 16.40 4.05
C THR A 106 22.88 15.41 3.14
N PRO A 107 22.07 14.47 3.66
CA PRO A 107 21.27 13.60 2.80
C PRO A 107 20.27 14.43 1.98
N PRO A 108 19.92 13.99 0.75
CA PRO A 108 18.83 14.62 0.00
C PRO A 108 17.50 14.49 0.79
N PRO A 109 16.53 15.40 0.56
CA PRO A 109 15.21 15.28 1.19
C PRO A 109 14.55 13.96 0.79
N SER A 110 13.96 13.27 1.76
CA SER A 110 13.29 11.98 1.54
C SER A 110 12.16 12.11 0.52
N ASP A 111 12.16 11.22 -0.47
CA ASP A 111 11.05 11.04 -1.39
C ASP A 111 9.79 10.61 -0.60
N PRO A 112 8.67 11.36 -0.65
CA PRO A 112 7.45 11.06 0.11
C PRO A 112 6.75 9.76 -0.34
N THR A 113 7.25 9.09 -1.38
CA THR A 113 6.73 7.81 -1.90
C THR A 113 7.35 6.59 -1.21
N VAL A 114 8.38 6.76 -0.37
CA VAL A 114 9.13 5.65 0.25
C VAL A 114 8.60 5.32 1.66
N VAL A 115 7.95 4.16 1.82
CA VAL A 115 7.50 3.65 3.12
C VAL A 115 8.56 2.72 3.74
N PRO A 116 9.19 3.07 4.89
CA PRO A 116 10.35 2.36 5.42
C PRO A 116 9.98 1.09 6.23
N SER A 117 9.45 0.05 5.56
CA SER A 117 9.21 -1.27 6.17
C SER A 117 9.17 -2.48 5.21
N LEU A 118 9.57 -2.33 3.93
CA LEU A 118 9.47 -3.39 2.91
C LEU A 118 10.80 -3.77 2.23
N VAL A 119 11.94 -3.59 2.92
CA VAL A 119 13.27 -3.94 2.38
C VAL A 119 13.88 -5.10 3.18
N PRO A 120 14.13 -6.28 2.56
CA PRO A 120 14.90 -7.35 3.18
C PRO A 120 16.34 -6.92 3.47
N ALA A 121 16.93 -7.37 4.58
CA ALA A 121 18.25 -6.92 5.02
C ALA A 121 19.37 -7.21 3.99
N PRO A 122 20.26 -6.24 3.71
CA PRO A 122 21.37 -6.45 2.77
C PRO A 122 22.45 -7.35 3.36
N ALA A 123 22.73 -8.46 2.69
CA ALA A 123 23.84 -9.34 3.03
C ALA A 123 25.18 -8.60 2.87
N HIS A 124 25.90 -8.41 3.99
CA HIS A 124 27.20 -7.75 3.99
C HIS A 124 28.29 -8.73 3.53
N ASN A 125 28.96 -8.41 2.42
CA ASN A 125 30.30 -8.90 2.09
C ASN A 125 31.08 -7.76 1.41
N PRO A 126 32.22 -7.32 1.95
CA PRO A 126 33.03 -6.28 1.30
C PRO A 126 33.67 -6.83 0.02
N GLY A 127 33.64 -6.02 -1.05
CA GLY A 127 34.05 -6.47 -2.37
C GLY A 127 35.56 -6.68 -2.55
N VAL A 128 35.95 -7.85 -3.05
CA VAL A 128 37.27 -8.05 -3.67
C VAL A 128 37.17 -7.63 -5.14
N ALA A 129 37.85 -6.55 -5.51
CA ALA A 129 37.89 -6.08 -6.90
C ALA A 129 38.85 -6.97 -7.73
N VAL A 130 38.29 -7.94 -8.46
CA VAL A 130 39.06 -8.73 -9.43
C VAL A 130 39.29 -7.91 -10.69
N VAL A 131 40.53 -7.49 -10.92
CA VAL A 131 40.94 -6.84 -12.19
C VAL A 131 40.94 -7.89 -13.30
N PRO A 132 40.25 -7.67 -14.43
CA PRO A 132 40.24 -8.62 -15.55
C PRO A 132 41.60 -8.62 -16.27
N ALA A 133 42.19 -9.81 -16.44
CA ALA A 133 43.39 -9.97 -17.26
C ALA A 133 43.05 -9.79 -18.76
N PRO A 134 43.84 -9.03 -19.53
CA PRO A 134 43.60 -8.85 -20.96
C PRO A 134 43.93 -10.14 -21.73
N GLY A 135 42.93 -10.72 -22.42
CA GLY A 135 43.17 -11.84 -23.33
C GLY A 135 41.99 -12.79 -23.54
N MET A 136 41.02 -12.86 -22.61
CA MET A 136 39.87 -13.75 -22.76
C MET A 136 38.62 -13.01 -23.26
N VAL A 137 38.31 -13.16 -24.55
CA VAL A 137 36.98 -12.81 -25.07
C VAL A 137 35.93 -13.70 -24.40
N PRO A 138 34.89 -13.16 -23.73
CA PRO A 138 33.85 -13.96 -23.13
C PRO A 138 32.98 -14.55 -24.25
N ASN A 139 33.15 -15.85 -24.51
CA ASN A 139 32.30 -16.60 -25.43
C ASN A 139 30.91 -16.82 -24.80
N ILE A 140 30.12 -15.75 -24.72
CA ILE A 140 28.71 -15.79 -24.30
C ILE A 140 27.92 -16.40 -25.46
N ARG A 141 28.05 -17.72 -25.62
CA ARG A 141 26.97 -18.52 -26.19
C ARG A 141 25.78 -18.34 -25.23
N ALA A 142 24.83 -17.50 -25.64
CA ALA A 142 23.52 -17.50 -25.02
C ALA A 142 23.01 -18.95 -25.08
N ALA A 143 22.89 -19.58 -23.92
CA ALA A 143 22.30 -20.90 -23.84
C ALA A 143 20.89 -20.80 -24.44
N VAL A 144 20.58 -21.62 -25.43
CA VAL A 144 19.22 -21.69 -25.97
C VAL A 144 18.35 -22.22 -24.84
N VAL A 145 17.61 -21.31 -24.20
CA VAL A 145 16.65 -21.65 -23.16
C VAL A 145 15.46 -22.29 -23.86
N THR A 146 15.59 -23.58 -24.13
CA THR A 146 14.50 -24.41 -24.64
C THR A 146 13.31 -24.23 -23.70
N PRO A 147 12.13 -23.80 -24.20
CA PRO A 147 10.99 -23.57 -23.33
C PRO A 147 10.62 -24.87 -22.59
N PRO A 148 10.25 -24.82 -21.31
CA PRO A 148 10.02 -26.00 -20.49
C PRO A 148 8.92 -26.87 -21.13
N LYS A 149 9.32 -28.09 -21.54
CA LYS A 149 8.39 -29.10 -22.09
C LYS A 149 7.26 -29.33 -21.07
N GLN A 150 6.01 -29.20 -21.50
CA GLN A 150 4.87 -29.55 -20.64
C GLN A 150 4.68 -31.07 -20.56
N GLU A 151 4.29 -31.55 -19.37
CA GLU A 151 4.38 -32.96 -18.96
C GLU A 151 3.48 -33.92 -19.78
N THR A 152 2.24 -33.54 -20.09
CA THR A 152 1.22 -34.28 -20.89
C THR A 152 0.82 -35.71 -20.48
N VAL A 153 1.65 -36.49 -19.80
CA VAL A 153 1.45 -37.94 -19.53
C VAL A 153 0.78 -38.29 -18.20
N LEU A 154 0.57 -37.31 -17.32
CA LEU A 154 -0.23 -37.50 -16.11
C LEU A 154 -1.65 -36.97 -16.38
N ALA A 155 -2.64 -37.86 -16.29
CA ALA A 155 -4.05 -37.51 -16.40
C ALA A 155 -4.54 -37.00 -15.04
N TRP A 156 -4.71 -35.68 -14.92
CA TRP A 156 -5.12 -34.99 -13.69
C TRP A 156 -6.64 -34.93 -13.53
N ASP A 157 -7.12 -34.97 -12.28
CA ASP A 157 -8.53 -34.76 -11.93
C ASP A 157 -8.98 -33.30 -12.12
N GLY A 158 -8.03 -32.36 -12.12
CA GLY A 158 -8.22 -30.98 -12.58
C GLY A 158 -6.90 -30.20 -12.56
N LEU A 159 -6.68 -29.34 -13.56
CA LEU A 159 -5.51 -28.44 -13.60
C LEU A 159 -5.75 -27.11 -12.86
N VAL A 160 -7.01 -26.78 -12.58
CA VAL A 160 -7.44 -25.64 -11.78
C VAL A 160 -8.44 -26.15 -10.75
N LYS A 161 -8.28 -25.75 -9.49
CA LYS A 161 -9.27 -25.98 -8.42
C LYS A 161 -9.57 -24.65 -7.72
N GLU A 162 -10.86 -24.35 -7.56
CA GLU A 162 -11.34 -23.10 -6.99
C GLU A 162 -12.25 -23.37 -5.78
N GLU A 163 -12.10 -22.60 -4.70
CA GLU A 163 -12.95 -22.64 -3.50
C GLU A 163 -13.38 -21.22 -3.15
N THR A 164 -14.64 -21.05 -2.72
CA THR A 164 -15.09 -19.82 -2.05
C THR A 164 -15.14 -20.08 -0.55
N LEU A 165 -14.35 -19.33 0.24
CA LEU A 165 -14.32 -19.54 1.69
C LEU A 165 -15.66 -19.17 2.32
N LYS A 166 -16.00 -19.85 3.41
CA LYS A 166 -17.08 -19.42 4.30
C LYS A 166 -16.58 -18.30 5.22
N PRO A 167 -17.41 -17.31 5.62
CA PRO A 167 -16.99 -16.26 6.54
C PRO A 167 -16.33 -16.83 7.82
N GLY A 168 -15.16 -16.31 8.17
CA GLY A 168 -14.36 -16.78 9.31
C GLY A 168 -13.44 -17.98 9.03
N VAL A 169 -13.59 -18.69 7.89
CA VAL A 169 -12.59 -19.65 7.41
C VAL A 169 -11.41 -18.87 6.81
N THR A 170 -10.18 -19.33 7.06
CA THR A 170 -8.96 -18.60 6.66
C THR A 170 -7.91 -19.45 5.92
N SER A 171 -8.22 -20.70 5.61
CA SER A 171 -7.46 -21.55 4.68
C SER A 171 -8.41 -22.14 3.64
N GLY A 172 -7.97 -22.26 2.39
CA GLY A 172 -8.63 -23.08 1.37
C GLY A 172 -7.86 -24.39 1.15
N HIS A 173 -8.56 -25.49 0.90
CA HIS A 173 -7.97 -26.84 0.92
C HIS A 173 -8.28 -27.63 -0.37
N PHE A 174 -7.23 -28.08 -1.05
CA PHE A 174 -7.32 -28.73 -2.36
C PHE A 174 -6.49 -30.01 -2.41
N THR A 175 -7.10 -31.17 -2.59
CA THR A 175 -6.39 -32.40 -2.96
C THR A 175 -6.37 -32.49 -4.49
N PHE A 176 -5.19 -32.65 -5.10
CA PHE A 176 -5.05 -32.99 -6.52
C PHE A 176 -4.83 -34.50 -6.68
N THR A 177 -5.41 -35.09 -7.72
CA THR A 177 -5.30 -36.53 -8.01
C THR A 177 -4.89 -36.72 -9.47
N PHE A 178 -4.08 -37.73 -9.76
CA PHE A 178 -3.67 -38.06 -11.12
C PHE A 178 -3.39 -39.54 -11.35
N THR A 179 -3.37 -39.93 -12.62
CA THR A 179 -2.96 -41.27 -13.10
C THR A 179 -1.84 -41.13 -14.13
N ASN A 180 -0.79 -41.93 -14.04
CA ASN A 180 0.21 -42.03 -15.11
C ASN A 180 -0.35 -42.82 -16.29
N THR A 181 -0.47 -42.17 -17.46
CA THR A 181 -0.94 -42.81 -18.71
C THR A 181 0.19 -43.15 -19.68
N ALA A 182 1.45 -42.93 -19.31
CA ALA A 182 2.60 -43.39 -20.08
C ALA A 182 2.76 -44.92 -19.96
N PRO A 183 3.38 -45.58 -20.97
CA PRO A 183 3.80 -46.98 -20.86
C PRO A 183 5.05 -47.19 -19.98
N GLU A 184 5.62 -46.10 -19.44
CA GLU A 184 6.86 -46.06 -18.64
C GLU A 184 6.65 -45.37 -17.28
N GLU A 185 7.62 -45.51 -16.37
CA GLU A 185 7.57 -44.86 -15.05
C GLU A 185 7.77 -43.34 -15.17
N VAL A 186 6.84 -42.57 -14.60
CA VAL A 186 7.01 -41.12 -14.43
C VAL A 186 7.55 -40.83 -13.04
N VAL A 187 8.61 -40.03 -12.98
CA VAL A 187 9.26 -39.62 -11.72
C VAL A 187 8.95 -38.15 -11.48
N ILE A 188 8.32 -37.82 -10.35
CA ILE A 188 8.12 -36.44 -9.90
C ILE A 188 9.35 -36.06 -9.07
N HIS A 189 10.14 -35.11 -9.56
CA HIS A 189 11.39 -34.66 -8.92
C HIS A 189 11.10 -33.66 -7.80
N PHE A 190 10.19 -32.71 -8.03
CA PHE A 190 9.69 -31.81 -7.00
C PHE A 190 8.32 -31.24 -7.32
N VAL A 191 7.68 -30.72 -6.27
CA VAL A 191 6.50 -29.85 -6.33
C VAL A 191 6.82 -28.58 -5.55
N ARG A 192 6.54 -27.40 -6.11
CA ARG A 192 6.85 -26.09 -5.52
C ARG A 192 5.66 -25.16 -5.63
N SER A 193 5.29 -24.50 -4.53
CA SER A 193 4.29 -23.43 -4.54
C SER A 193 4.92 -22.06 -4.88
N SER A 194 4.08 -21.13 -5.34
CA SER A 194 4.47 -19.77 -5.76
C SER A 194 4.63 -18.76 -4.60
N CYS A 195 4.44 -19.18 -3.34
CA CYS A 195 4.75 -18.41 -2.14
C CYS A 195 4.87 -19.34 -0.93
N GLY A 196 5.54 -18.91 0.13
CA GLY A 196 5.44 -19.53 1.46
C GLY A 196 4.04 -19.46 2.10
N CYS A 197 3.06 -18.88 1.39
CA CYS A 197 1.66 -18.77 1.76
C CYS A 197 0.77 -19.88 1.16
N THR A 198 1.39 -20.94 0.63
CA THR A 198 0.71 -22.13 0.10
C THR A 198 1.57 -23.35 0.42
N MET A 199 1.05 -24.25 1.26
CA MET A 199 1.73 -25.45 1.74
C MET A 199 1.29 -26.66 0.91
N THR A 200 2.23 -27.57 0.61
CA THR A 200 1.94 -28.82 -0.10
C THR A 200 2.36 -30.02 0.73
N LYS A 201 1.44 -30.94 1.00
CA LYS A 201 1.69 -32.18 1.74
C LYS A 201 1.89 -33.32 0.74
N LEU A 202 3.16 -33.66 0.52
CA LEU A 202 3.63 -34.56 -0.53
C LEU A 202 4.06 -35.92 0.04
N PRO A 203 3.99 -37.01 -0.74
CA PRO A 203 4.80 -38.21 -0.52
C PRO A 203 6.31 -37.92 -0.59
N PRO A 204 7.17 -38.82 -0.11
CA PRO A 204 8.63 -38.69 -0.23
C PRO A 204 9.09 -38.51 -1.69
N LEU A 205 9.98 -37.55 -1.91
CA LEU A 205 10.56 -37.25 -3.22
C LEU A 205 11.95 -37.91 -3.38
N PRO A 206 12.35 -38.32 -4.61
CA PRO A 206 11.58 -38.27 -5.85
C PRO A 206 10.48 -39.34 -5.88
N TRP A 207 9.26 -38.93 -6.22
CA TRP A 207 8.08 -39.81 -6.19
C TRP A 207 7.92 -40.52 -7.53
N ARG A 208 8.12 -41.83 -7.53
CA ARG A 208 7.97 -42.71 -8.70
C ARG A 208 6.53 -43.17 -8.86
N VAL A 209 6.02 -43.13 -10.10
CA VAL A 209 4.65 -43.52 -10.44
C VAL A 209 4.69 -44.49 -11.63
N PRO A 210 4.39 -45.79 -11.44
CA PRO A 210 4.45 -46.79 -12.51
C PRO A 210 3.37 -46.57 -13.57
N PRO A 211 3.43 -47.23 -14.74
CA PRO A 211 2.38 -47.21 -15.75
C PRO A 211 1.01 -47.57 -15.16
N GLY A 212 -0.02 -46.74 -15.40
CA GLY A 212 -1.35 -46.90 -14.82
C GLY A 212 -1.45 -46.60 -13.31
N GLY A 213 -0.33 -46.29 -12.65
CA GLY A 213 -0.29 -45.94 -11.23
C GLY A 213 -0.93 -44.57 -10.96
N THR A 214 -1.53 -44.43 -9.77
CA THR A 214 -2.20 -43.21 -9.34
C THR A 214 -1.44 -42.50 -8.22
N GLY A 215 -1.73 -41.21 -8.03
CA GLY A 215 -1.20 -40.42 -6.94
C GLY A 215 -2.14 -39.28 -6.53
N SER A 216 -2.07 -38.86 -5.28
CA SER A 216 -2.70 -37.64 -4.79
C SER A 216 -1.81 -36.88 -3.80
N PHE A 217 -2.03 -35.58 -3.69
CA PHE A 217 -1.39 -34.73 -2.68
C PHE A 217 -2.26 -33.53 -2.30
N ASP A 218 -2.09 -33.04 -1.07
CA ASP A 218 -2.89 -31.93 -0.53
C ASP A 218 -2.15 -30.59 -0.70
N VAL A 219 -2.90 -29.55 -1.00
CA VAL A 219 -2.47 -28.14 -1.10
C VAL A 219 -3.35 -27.29 -0.20
N GLU A 220 -2.75 -26.62 0.78
CA GLU A 220 -3.43 -25.64 1.62
C GLU A 220 -2.98 -24.23 1.23
N LEU A 221 -3.94 -23.32 1.02
CA LEU A 221 -3.68 -21.90 0.76
C LEU A 221 -4.16 -21.06 1.94
N ASP A 222 -3.21 -20.43 2.64
CA ASP A 222 -3.49 -19.50 3.72
C ASP A 222 -4.05 -18.20 3.16
N ALA A 223 -5.25 -17.81 3.60
CA ALA A 223 -5.98 -16.61 3.18
C ALA A 223 -5.93 -15.47 4.21
N ARG A 224 -5.24 -15.63 5.35
CA ARG A 224 -5.09 -14.59 6.37
C ARG A 224 -4.42 -13.34 5.79
N GLY A 225 -4.91 -12.16 6.20
CA GLY A 225 -4.43 -10.86 5.72
C GLY A 225 -4.84 -10.49 4.28
N LYS A 226 -5.65 -11.32 3.60
CA LYS A 226 -5.98 -11.15 2.17
C LYS A 226 -7.46 -10.88 1.95
N SER A 227 -7.79 -10.37 0.76
CA SER A 227 -9.16 -10.11 0.31
C SER A 227 -9.31 -10.39 -1.19
N GLY A 228 -10.54 -10.53 -1.67
CA GLY A 228 -10.82 -10.85 -3.08
C GLY A 228 -10.40 -12.28 -3.47
N VAL A 229 -9.99 -12.47 -4.73
CA VAL A 229 -9.61 -13.79 -5.26
C VAL A 229 -8.10 -13.98 -5.21
N VAL A 230 -7.63 -14.87 -4.34
CA VAL A 230 -6.21 -15.25 -4.25
C VAL A 230 -5.94 -16.41 -5.20
N THR A 231 -5.22 -16.15 -6.29
CA THR A 231 -4.72 -17.19 -7.22
C THR A 231 -3.28 -17.56 -6.85
N LYS A 232 -2.97 -18.87 -6.82
CA LYS A 232 -1.58 -19.38 -6.71
C LYS A 232 -1.34 -20.55 -7.63
N THR A 233 -0.14 -20.59 -8.21
CA THR A 233 0.36 -21.71 -9.01
C THR A 233 1.17 -22.66 -8.12
N VAL A 234 1.01 -23.96 -8.38
CA VAL A 234 1.86 -25.05 -7.91
C VAL A 234 2.54 -25.65 -9.14
N THR A 235 3.87 -25.66 -9.13
CA THR A 235 4.71 -26.15 -10.24
C THR A 235 5.29 -27.52 -9.89
N LEU A 236 5.09 -28.49 -10.76
CA LEU A 236 5.71 -29.81 -10.70
C LEU A 236 6.81 -29.91 -11.76
N GLU A 237 7.92 -30.56 -11.40
CA GLU A 237 8.93 -31.04 -12.35
C GLU A 237 8.93 -32.56 -12.35
N THR A 238 8.90 -33.16 -13.54
CA THR A 238 8.84 -34.61 -13.74
C THR A 238 9.80 -35.06 -14.83
N SER A 239 10.12 -36.35 -14.89
CA SER A 239 10.89 -36.96 -15.99
C SER A 239 10.26 -36.72 -17.38
N ALA A 240 8.95 -36.49 -17.45
CA ALA A 240 8.24 -36.19 -18.68
C ALA A 240 8.21 -34.70 -19.05
N GLY A 241 8.51 -33.78 -18.11
CA GLY A 241 8.39 -32.33 -18.28
C GLY A 241 7.79 -31.64 -17.05
N TYR A 242 7.36 -30.38 -17.22
CA TYR A 242 6.77 -29.56 -16.18
C TYR A 242 5.23 -29.56 -16.23
N ARG A 243 4.59 -29.42 -15.06
CA ARG A 243 3.16 -29.13 -14.96
C ARG A 243 2.91 -27.92 -14.06
N TYR A 244 1.96 -27.09 -14.45
CA TYR A 244 1.39 -26.05 -13.60
C TYR A 244 -0.03 -26.46 -13.21
N LEU A 245 -0.29 -26.47 -11.92
CA LEU A 245 -1.62 -26.59 -11.33
C LEU A 245 -1.97 -25.25 -10.67
N THR A 246 -3.24 -24.86 -10.69
CA THR A 246 -3.69 -23.59 -10.11
C THR A 246 -4.68 -23.85 -8.99
N VAL A 247 -4.42 -23.24 -7.83
CA VAL A 247 -5.40 -23.14 -6.74
C VAL A 247 -5.91 -21.71 -6.66
N ARG A 248 -7.21 -21.57 -6.42
CA ARG A 248 -7.87 -20.27 -6.28
C ARG A 248 -8.80 -20.26 -5.10
N VAL A 249 -8.66 -19.22 -4.29
CA VAL A 249 -9.50 -18.98 -3.12
C VAL A 249 -10.20 -17.64 -3.30
N ALA A 250 -11.52 -17.68 -3.54
CA ALA A 250 -12.36 -16.52 -3.45
C ALA A 250 -12.67 -16.26 -1.96
N ILE A 251 -12.03 -15.26 -1.40
CA ILE A 251 -12.36 -14.76 -0.07
C ILE A 251 -13.64 -13.93 -0.22
N PRO A 252 -14.76 -14.29 0.42
CA PRO A 252 -16.00 -13.56 0.26
C PRO A 252 -15.79 -12.12 0.74
N ALA A 253 -16.01 -11.15 -0.15
CA ALA A 253 -16.07 -9.75 0.25
C ALA A 253 -17.15 -9.63 1.34
N ALA A 254 -16.77 -9.17 2.53
CA ALA A 254 -17.62 -9.20 3.71
C ALA A 254 -18.88 -8.35 3.48
N GLY A 255 -19.98 -9.01 3.11
CA GLY A 255 -21.21 -8.39 2.64
C GLY A 255 -21.76 -7.42 3.68
N GLY A 256 -21.75 -6.11 3.37
CA GLY A 256 -22.35 -5.10 4.22
C GLY A 256 -21.73 -4.97 5.62
N SER A 257 -20.40 -4.99 5.75
CA SER A 257 -19.69 -4.49 6.95
C SER A 257 -19.97 -5.18 8.30
N VAL A 258 -20.34 -6.46 8.30
CA VAL A 258 -20.31 -7.27 9.52
C VAL A 258 -19.01 -8.08 9.61
N MET A 259 -17.94 -7.43 10.07
CA MET A 259 -16.82 -8.14 10.73
C MET A 259 -17.43 -9.08 11.78
N ALA A 260 -17.03 -10.35 11.78
CA ALA A 260 -17.53 -11.31 12.77
C ALA A 260 -17.27 -10.77 14.18
N ALA A 261 -18.16 -11.03 15.16
CA ALA A 261 -18.05 -10.40 16.48
C ALA A 261 -16.68 -10.66 17.16
N ALA A 262 -16.11 -11.86 16.97
CA ALA A 262 -14.75 -12.21 17.40
C ALA A 262 -13.65 -11.43 16.66
N GLU A 263 -13.82 -11.15 15.37
CA GLU A 263 -12.86 -10.39 14.55
C GLU A 263 -12.89 -8.89 14.86
N ARG A 264 -14.09 -8.30 15.00
CA ARG A 264 -14.25 -6.93 15.52
C ARG A 264 -13.64 -6.80 16.92
N SER A 265 -13.82 -7.82 17.78
CA SER A 265 -13.20 -7.85 19.11
C SER A 265 -11.68 -7.95 19.06
N ARG A 266 -11.12 -8.79 18.19
CA ARG A 266 -9.66 -8.90 17.96
C ARG A 266 -9.07 -7.59 17.47
N ASN A 267 -9.69 -6.96 16.48
CA ASN A 267 -9.19 -5.72 15.89
C ASN A 267 -9.25 -4.56 16.91
N LEU A 268 -10.27 -4.53 17.77
CA LEU A 268 -10.34 -3.61 18.90
C LEU A 268 -9.27 -3.93 19.97
N GLN A 269 -9.00 -5.20 20.28
CA GLN A 269 -7.93 -5.59 21.20
C GLN A 269 -6.53 -5.18 20.69
N ILE A 270 -6.28 -5.32 19.38
CA ILE A 270 -5.03 -4.85 18.75
C ILE A 270 -4.90 -3.33 18.92
N ALA A 271 -5.94 -2.56 18.58
CA ALA A 271 -5.92 -1.11 18.71
C ALA A 271 -5.84 -0.61 20.18
N LEU A 272 -6.37 -1.38 21.15
CA LEU A 272 -6.22 -1.10 22.58
C LEU A 272 -4.83 -1.42 23.11
N ALA A 273 -4.14 -2.44 22.57
CA ALA A 273 -2.79 -2.82 22.96
C ALA A 273 -1.73 -1.90 22.33
N ASP A 274 -1.88 -1.56 21.06
CA ASP A 274 -1.13 -0.52 20.37
C ASP A 274 -2.05 0.32 19.46
N ARG A 275 -2.34 1.55 19.89
CA ARG A 275 -3.08 2.55 19.09
C ARG A 275 -2.44 2.80 17.72
N GLN A 276 -1.12 2.61 17.60
CA GLN A 276 -0.33 2.90 16.41
C GLN A 276 -0.39 1.77 15.37
N ALA A 277 -0.79 0.56 15.76
CA ALA A 277 -0.84 -0.61 14.89
C ALA A 277 -1.78 -0.43 13.68
N VAL A 278 -2.82 0.40 13.82
CA VAL A 278 -3.76 0.72 12.73
C VAL A 278 -3.08 1.42 11.55
N LEU A 279 -1.94 2.10 11.76
CA LEU A 279 -1.17 2.77 10.70
C LEU A 279 -0.02 1.91 10.15
N LYS A 280 0.07 0.63 10.53
CA LYS A 280 1.20 -0.27 10.23
C LYS A 280 0.73 -1.58 9.57
N GLY A 281 1.64 -2.23 8.83
CA GLY A 281 1.39 -3.53 8.20
C GLY A 281 0.14 -3.55 7.30
N ASP A 282 -0.60 -4.66 7.29
CA ASP A 282 -1.81 -4.84 6.48
C ASP A 282 -2.90 -3.79 6.78
N CYS A 283 -2.95 -3.25 8.00
CA CYS A 283 -3.91 -2.20 8.38
C CYS A 283 -3.68 -0.90 7.60
N ALA A 284 -2.42 -0.59 7.28
CA ALA A 284 -2.04 0.61 6.53
C ALA A 284 -2.68 0.67 5.13
N VAL A 285 -2.97 -0.48 4.51
CA VAL A 285 -3.63 -0.57 3.18
C VAL A 285 -4.97 0.17 3.16
N CYS A 286 -5.72 0.14 4.26
CA CYS A 286 -7.02 0.79 4.38
C CYS A 286 -6.96 2.11 5.19
N HIS A 287 -6.04 2.24 6.13
CA HIS A 287 -5.99 3.39 7.06
C HIS A 287 -4.91 4.43 6.76
N VAL A 288 -3.96 4.15 5.87
CA VAL A 288 -2.86 5.04 5.48
C VAL A 288 -2.88 5.32 3.98
N THR A 289 -2.90 4.28 3.14
CA THR A 289 -2.81 4.40 1.69
C THR A 289 -3.82 5.38 1.08
N PRO A 290 -5.11 5.43 1.51
CA PRO A 290 -6.07 6.40 0.98
C PRO A 290 -5.75 7.88 1.26
N GLY A 291 -4.84 8.17 2.20
CA GLY A 291 -4.37 9.51 2.56
C GLY A 291 -3.01 9.91 1.99
N ILE A 292 -2.29 9.02 1.30
CA ILE A 292 -1.00 9.35 0.69
C ILE A 292 -1.19 10.43 -0.39
N GLY A 293 -0.33 11.45 -0.37
CA GLY A 293 -0.38 12.59 -1.30
C GLY A 293 -1.49 13.62 -1.05
N LYS A 294 -2.52 13.30 -0.24
CA LYS A 294 -3.65 14.21 0.03
C LYS A 294 -3.33 15.28 1.06
N MET A 295 -4.10 16.37 1.01
CA MET A 295 -4.02 17.53 1.91
C MET A 295 -5.43 17.93 2.41
N GLY A 296 -5.48 18.67 3.53
CA GLY A 296 -6.67 19.39 3.99
C GLY A 296 -7.94 18.53 4.08
N ALA A 297 -8.99 18.94 3.38
CA ALA A 297 -10.30 18.28 3.39
C ALA A 297 -10.25 16.84 2.87
N GLU A 298 -9.52 16.57 1.77
CA GLU A 298 -9.40 15.24 1.19
C GLU A 298 -8.63 14.27 2.10
N LEU A 299 -7.61 14.78 2.79
CA LEU A 299 -6.85 14.01 3.78
C LEU A 299 -7.70 13.72 5.03
N TYR A 300 -8.50 14.70 5.47
CA TYR A 300 -9.44 14.52 6.56
C TYR A 300 -10.49 13.45 6.23
N GLU A 301 -11.12 13.52 5.07
CA GLU A 301 -12.13 12.55 4.63
C GLU A 301 -11.54 11.13 4.58
N ALA A 302 -10.37 10.97 3.95
CA ALA A 302 -9.75 9.67 3.73
C ALA A 302 -9.19 8.99 5.00
N VAL A 303 -8.86 9.74 6.05
CA VAL A 303 -8.08 9.23 7.21
C VAL A 303 -8.74 9.54 8.55
N CYS A 304 -9.35 10.71 8.71
CA CYS A 304 -9.99 11.11 9.96
C CYS A 304 -11.50 10.78 9.97
N GLY A 305 -12.17 10.91 8.80
CA GLY A 305 -13.61 10.68 8.64
C GLY A 305 -14.03 9.26 9.02
N VAL A 306 -13.21 8.25 8.70
CA VAL A 306 -13.45 6.83 9.02
C VAL A 306 -13.63 6.54 10.52
N CYS A 307 -13.17 7.44 11.40
CA CYS A 307 -13.42 7.37 12.84
C CYS A 307 -14.38 8.47 13.32
N HIS A 308 -14.18 9.72 12.90
CA HIS A 308 -14.89 10.87 13.47
C HIS A 308 -16.23 11.19 12.83
N GLU A 309 -16.42 10.85 11.55
CA GLU A 309 -17.64 11.11 10.77
C GLU A 309 -18.44 9.83 10.50
N ALA A 310 -17.95 8.66 10.94
CA ALA A 310 -18.62 7.38 10.76
C ALA A 310 -20.05 7.38 11.35
N GLU A 311 -21.01 6.89 10.56
CA GLU A 311 -22.43 6.72 10.96
C GLU A 311 -22.55 5.96 12.30
N HIS A 312 -21.82 4.84 12.41
CA HIS A 312 -21.76 3.98 13.59
C HIS A 312 -20.51 4.26 14.46
N ARG A 313 -20.14 5.55 14.62
CA ARG A 313 -18.98 5.97 15.43
C ARG A 313 -19.05 5.46 16.87
N ALA A 314 -17.98 4.81 17.33
CA ALA A 314 -17.84 4.34 18.70
C ALA A 314 -17.88 5.50 19.72
N SER A 315 -18.53 5.29 20.87
CA SER A 315 -18.79 6.33 21.89
C SER A 315 -17.53 7.00 22.45
N MET A 316 -16.38 6.32 22.42
CA MET A 316 -15.09 6.87 22.85
C MET A 316 -14.44 7.82 21.82
N VAL A 317 -14.95 7.87 20.58
CA VAL A 317 -14.45 8.72 19.51
C VAL A 317 -15.29 10.01 19.44
N PRO A 318 -14.71 11.20 19.67
CA PRO A 318 -15.46 12.44 19.70
C PRO A 318 -15.97 12.85 18.31
N ASN A 319 -17.17 13.43 18.26
CA ASN A 319 -17.63 14.20 17.11
C ASN A 319 -16.84 15.52 17.05
N LEU A 320 -16.02 15.71 16.01
CA LEU A 320 -15.14 16.88 15.91
C LEU A 320 -15.88 18.16 15.50
N ARG A 321 -17.09 18.06 14.94
CA ARG A 321 -17.95 19.22 14.62
C ARG A 321 -18.71 19.72 15.85
N ALA A 322 -19.01 18.83 16.80
CA ALA A 322 -19.77 19.11 18.03
C ALA A 322 -18.90 19.07 19.30
N LEU A 323 -17.66 19.55 19.22
CA LEU A 323 -16.78 19.68 20.39
C LEU A 323 -17.31 20.74 21.37
N SER A 324 -17.28 20.44 22.68
CA SER A 324 -17.77 21.31 23.76
C SER A 324 -17.03 22.64 23.89
N ARG A 325 -15.85 22.77 23.27
CA ARG A 325 -15.13 24.04 23.06
C ARG A 325 -14.36 23.99 21.73
N PRO A 326 -14.01 25.15 21.13
CA PRO A 326 -12.99 25.18 20.10
C PRO A 326 -11.62 24.70 20.65
N LEU A 327 -10.85 24.07 19.77
CA LEU A 327 -9.43 23.79 19.95
C LEU A 327 -8.62 24.81 19.14
N SER A 328 -7.49 25.27 19.68
CA SER A 328 -6.56 26.14 18.93
C SER A 328 -5.81 25.36 17.83
N ALA A 329 -5.14 26.08 16.93
CA ALA A 329 -4.24 25.47 15.94
C ALA A 329 -3.14 24.60 16.60
N ASP A 330 -2.60 25.05 17.74
CA ASP A 330 -1.52 24.35 18.46
C ASP A 330 -2.04 23.16 19.27
N GLU A 331 -3.31 23.17 19.67
CA GLU A 331 -3.97 22.00 20.23
C GLU A 331 -4.23 20.94 19.16
N TRP A 332 -4.80 21.32 18.02
CA TRP A 332 -4.95 20.42 16.88
C TRP A 332 -3.62 19.84 16.43
N ARG A 333 -2.59 20.68 16.26
CA ARG A 333 -1.25 20.25 15.82
C ARG A 333 -0.66 19.21 16.77
N ARG A 334 -0.68 19.43 18.09
CA ARG A 334 -0.19 18.44 19.07
C ARG A 334 -0.99 17.14 19.03
N ILE A 335 -2.32 17.23 19.00
CA ILE A 335 -3.22 16.07 18.99
C ILE A 335 -3.09 15.25 17.70
N ILE A 336 -2.82 15.86 16.55
CA ILE A 336 -2.59 15.15 15.29
C ILE A 336 -1.17 14.56 15.25
N ARG A 337 -0.13 15.32 15.65
CA ARG A 337 1.26 14.84 15.61
C ARG A 337 1.50 13.64 16.51
N SER A 338 1.21 13.77 17.81
CA SER A 338 1.54 12.79 18.86
C SER A 338 0.34 11.91 19.25
N GLY A 339 -0.81 12.13 18.61
CA GLY A 339 -2.08 11.51 18.98
C GLY A 339 -2.60 12.02 20.32
N LYS A 340 -3.54 11.27 20.92
CA LYS A 340 -3.98 11.50 22.30
C LYS A 340 -3.67 10.29 23.18
N LYS A 341 -2.85 10.50 24.21
CA LYS A 341 -2.52 9.50 25.23
C LYS A 341 -3.79 8.95 25.91
N ASP A 342 -3.73 7.69 26.35
CA ASP A 342 -4.80 7.02 27.07
C ASP A 342 -6.12 6.97 26.25
N SER A 343 -5.98 6.86 24.92
CA SER A 343 -7.07 6.74 23.94
C SER A 343 -6.62 6.05 22.65
N LEU A 344 -7.58 5.60 21.81
CA LEU A 344 -7.32 4.97 20.51
C LEU A 344 -6.83 5.92 19.40
N MET A 345 -6.55 7.20 19.70
CA MET A 345 -6.08 8.15 18.66
C MET A 345 -4.56 8.03 18.46
N PRO A 346 -4.08 7.52 17.30
CA PRO A 346 -2.66 7.34 17.02
C PRO A 346 -1.95 8.67 16.80
N ALA A 347 -0.62 8.61 16.82
CA ALA A 347 0.23 9.68 16.32
C ALA A 347 0.27 9.63 14.79
N PHE A 348 0.01 10.75 14.10
CA PHE A 348 0.02 10.77 12.63
C PHE A 348 1.33 11.29 12.03
N ALA A 349 2.18 11.98 12.80
CA ALA A 349 3.43 12.52 12.27
C ALA A 349 4.45 11.41 11.96
N ALA A 350 5.14 11.52 10.82
CA ALA A 350 6.19 10.59 10.40
C ALA A 350 7.38 10.52 11.39
N ASN A 351 7.55 11.52 12.27
CA ASN A 351 8.56 11.52 13.34
C ASN A 351 8.07 10.85 14.65
N GLU A 352 6.84 10.35 14.68
CA GLU A 352 6.17 9.70 15.82
C GLU A 352 5.44 8.42 15.37
N ASP A 353 6.11 7.57 14.60
CA ASP A 353 5.60 6.30 14.05
C ASP A 353 4.35 6.42 13.14
N GLY A 354 3.95 7.63 12.75
CA GLY A 354 2.90 7.89 11.78
C GLY A 354 3.42 7.93 10.34
N PHE A 355 2.62 8.53 9.43
CA PHE A 355 2.96 8.62 8.00
C PHE A 355 2.85 10.03 7.41
N MET A 356 2.21 10.98 8.11
CA MET A 356 1.97 12.31 7.59
C MET A 356 3.20 13.19 7.74
N THR A 357 3.49 13.95 6.70
CA THR A 357 4.48 15.03 6.73
C THR A 357 3.97 16.24 7.53
N ASP A 358 4.88 17.08 8.02
CA ASP A 358 4.53 18.36 8.66
C ASP A 358 3.61 19.21 7.78
N ALA A 359 3.83 19.25 6.46
CA ALA A 359 2.98 19.98 5.52
C ALA A 359 1.54 19.44 5.45
N GLN A 360 1.37 18.10 5.47
CA GLN A 360 0.06 17.48 5.57
C GLN A 360 -0.65 17.83 6.88
N ILE A 361 0.08 17.82 7.99
CA ILE A 361 -0.47 18.15 9.31
C ILE A 361 -0.87 19.63 9.38
N GLU A 362 -0.08 20.57 8.86
CA GLU A 362 -0.50 21.96 8.77
C GLU A 362 -1.73 22.15 7.88
N SER A 363 -1.83 21.42 6.76
CA SER A 363 -3.02 21.47 5.89
C SER A 363 -4.29 20.98 6.61
N LEU A 364 -4.19 19.95 7.47
CA LEU A 364 -5.28 19.49 8.32
C LEU A 364 -5.62 20.52 9.41
N VAL A 365 -4.63 21.10 10.07
CA VAL A 365 -4.83 22.14 11.10
C VAL A 365 -5.54 23.36 10.50
N GLN A 366 -5.16 23.80 9.30
CA GLN A 366 -5.84 24.88 8.57
C GLN A 366 -7.29 24.51 8.23
N TYR A 367 -7.55 23.28 7.75
CA TYR A 367 -8.91 22.83 7.47
C TYR A 367 -9.79 22.77 8.74
N LEU A 368 -9.27 22.17 9.83
CA LEU A 368 -9.96 21.97 11.11
C LEU A 368 -10.19 23.25 11.92
N THR A 369 -9.37 24.29 11.71
CA THR A 369 -9.57 25.61 12.32
C THR A 369 -10.50 26.51 11.49
N GLY A 370 -10.52 26.35 10.17
CA GLY A 370 -11.40 27.07 9.24
C GLY A 370 -12.53 26.21 8.65
N PRO A 371 -12.48 25.85 7.34
CA PRO A 371 -13.64 25.34 6.60
C PRO A 371 -14.36 24.11 7.17
N PHE A 372 -13.71 23.26 7.96
CA PHE A 372 -14.35 22.10 8.59
C PHE A 372 -15.54 22.46 9.48
N ARG A 373 -15.55 23.67 10.07
CA ARG A 373 -16.65 24.14 10.92
C ARG A 373 -17.91 24.54 10.14
N THR A 374 -17.79 24.77 8.84
CA THR A 374 -18.89 25.22 7.96
C THR A 374 -19.16 24.26 6.80
N SER A 375 -18.30 23.28 6.55
CA SER A 375 -18.57 22.20 5.59
C SER A 375 -19.66 21.26 6.10
N ALA A 376 -20.42 20.66 5.17
CA ALA A 376 -21.37 19.61 5.51
C ALA A 376 -20.66 18.31 5.92
N PRO A 377 -21.30 17.42 6.70
CA PRO A 377 -20.86 16.05 6.86
C PRO A 377 -20.91 15.27 5.53
N PRO A 378 -19.89 14.45 5.19
CA PRO A 378 -19.98 13.51 4.09
C PRO A 378 -21.04 12.44 4.43
N GLY A 379 -22.22 12.59 3.84
CA GLY A 379 -23.40 11.78 4.18
C GLY A 379 -24.76 12.44 3.89
N THR A 380 -24.80 13.75 3.60
CA THR A 380 -26.02 14.46 3.17
C THR A 380 -26.33 14.33 1.67
N VAL A 381 -25.51 13.61 0.92
CA VAL A 381 -25.84 13.19 -0.46
C VAL A 381 -26.61 11.87 -0.36
N PRO A 382 -27.91 11.81 -0.74
CA PRO A 382 -28.67 10.57 -0.64
C PRO A 382 -28.05 9.51 -1.56
N TYR A 383 -27.78 8.32 -1.01
CA TYR A 383 -27.25 7.18 -1.75
C TYR A 383 -28.23 6.76 -2.83
N ALA A 384 -27.95 7.12 -4.08
CA ALA A 384 -28.69 6.62 -5.23
C ALA A 384 -28.50 5.09 -5.29
N PRO A 385 -29.58 4.28 -5.17
CA PRO A 385 -29.45 2.84 -5.16
C PRO A 385 -28.85 2.37 -6.49
N ARG A 386 -27.76 1.61 -6.39
CA ARG A 386 -27.10 0.97 -7.53
C ARG A 386 -28.16 0.16 -8.30
N PRO A 387 -28.36 0.38 -9.62
CA PRO A 387 -29.41 -0.32 -10.36
C PRO A 387 -29.17 -1.82 -10.28
N ALA A 388 -30.24 -2.58 -10.07
CA ALA A 388 -30.17 -4.04 -10.02
C ALA A 388 -29.69 -4.56 -11.38
N LEU A 389 -28.80 -5.56 -11.36
CA LEU A 389 -28.45 -6.29 -12.57
C LEU A 389 -29.70 -7.06 -13.05
N PRO A 390 -29.96 -7.08 -14.37
CA PRO A 390 -31.05 -7.90 -14.91
C PRO A 390 -30.77 -9.38 -14.64
N THR A 391 -31.82 -10.11 -14.28
CA THR A 391 -31.81 -11.57 -14.20
C THR A 391 -32.21 -12.17 -15.54
N GLU A 392 -31.32 -12.94 -16.15
CA GLU A 392 -31.61 -14.00 -17.12
C GLU A 392 -31.12 -15.33 -16.55
#